data_AF-A0A2V9M8K1-F1
#
_entry.id   AF-A0A2V9M8K1-F1
#
_cell.length_a   1.000
_cell.length_b   1.000
_cell.length_c   1.000
_cell.angle_alpha   90.00
_cell.angle_beta   90.00
_cell.angle_gamma   90.00
#
_symmetry.space_group_name_H-M   'P 1'
#
loop_
_entity.id
_entity.type
_entity.pdbx_description
1 polymer ?
#
loop_
_entity_poly.entity_id
_entity_poly.type
_entity_poly.pdbx_seq_one_letter_code
_entity_poly.pdbx_strand_id
1 'polypeptide(L)' 'MKTITVVGSVDEHHRLQAQVPEEVPSGPVQLVVLVPAEDDAGIRWTQGLATEWADDLADSRQDIYTLEDGKPVDGPR' A
#
# COMPACT_ATOMS: atom_id res chain seq x y z
N MET A 1 -7.19 15.50 -26.64
CA MET A 1 -6.80 16.18 -25.37
C MET A 1 -5.30 16.04 -25.24
N LYS A 2 -4.58 17.13 -24.92
CA LYS A 2 -3.11 17.11 -24.72
C LYS A 2 -2.85 17.28 -23.23
N THR A 3 -2.15 16.33 -22.62
CA THR A 3 -1.76 16.42 -21.20
C THR A 3 -0.42 17.14 -21.11
N ILE A 4 -0.34 18.17 -20.28
CA ILE A 4 0.90 18.91 -19.99
C ILE A 4 1.19 18.71 -18.50
N THR A 5 2.34 18.15 -18.19
CA THR A 5 2.78 17.96 -16.81
C THR A 5 3.36 19.28 -16.30
N VAL A 6 2.73 19.83 -15.28
CA VAL A 6 3.19 21.05 -14.61
C VAL A 6 3.81 20.66 -13.27
N VAL A 7 4.99 21.19 -12.97
CA VAL A 7 5.62 21.02 -11.66
C VAL A 7 5.00 22.06 -10.71
N GLY A 8 4.49 21.58 -9.59
CA GLY A 8 3.90 22.41 -8.56
C GLY A 8 4.10 21.82 -7.17
N SER A 9 3.89 22.64 -6.15
CA SER A 9 3.94 22.26 -4.75
C SER A 9 2.59 22.53 -4.09
N VAL A 10 2.19 21.66 -3.17
CA VAL A 10 1.06 21.91 -2.27
C VAL A 10 1.66 22.41 -0.96
N ASP A 11 1.27 23.60 -0.52
CA ASP A 11 1.73 24.16 0.76
C ASP A 11 0.97 23.58 1.97
N GLU A 12 1.41 23.92 3.18
CA GLU A 12 0.82 23.48 4.45
C GLU A 12 -0.64 23.93 4.63
N HIS A 13 -1.10 24.92 3.86
CA HIS A 13 -2.48 25.39 3.87
C HIS A 13 -3.33 24.73 2.77
N HIS A 14 -2.83 23.64 2.19
CA HIS A 14 -3.45 22.90 1.08
C HIS A 14 -3.67 23.74 -0.18
N ARG A 15 -2.80 24.70 -0.46
CA ARG A 15 -2.87 25.50 -1.69
C ARG A 15 -1.90 24.95 -2.72
N LEU A 16 -2.41 24.68 -3.91
CA LEU A 16 -1.59 24.29 -5.05
C LEU A 16 -0.95 25.52 -5.70
N GLN A 17 0.38 25.51 -5.79
CA GLN A 17 1.16 26.49 -6.53
C GLN A 17 1.85 25.77 -7.68
N ALA A 18 1.66 26.24 -8.91
CA ALA A 18 2.22 25.60 -10.09
C ALA A 18 2.58 26.68 -11.13
N GLN A 19 3.71 26.51 -11.80
CA GLN A 19 4.14 27.45 -12.84
C GLN A 19 3.73 26.94 -14.21
N VAL A 20 2.73 27.58 -14.82
CA VAL A 20 2.19 27.19 -16.12
C VAL A 20 3.14 27.65 -17.25
N PRO A 21 3.64 26.74 -18.11
CA PRO A 21 4.48 27.11 -19.25
C PRO A 21 3.74 28.00 -20.26
N GLU A 22 4.47 28.84 -21.00
CA GLU A 22 3.89 29.75 -22.01
C GLU A 22 3.18 29.01 -23.16
N GLU A 23 3.48 27.72 -23.38
CA GLU A 23 2.79 26.92 -24.41
C GLU A 23 1.34 26.58 -24.05
N VAL A 24 0.91 26.81 -22.81
CA VAL A 24 -0.47 26.58 -22.38
C VAL A 24 -1.31 27.81 -22.73
N PRO A 25 -2.32 27.67 -23.61
CA PRO A 25 -3.16 28.80 -23.99
C PRO A 25 -3.99 29.30 -22.80
N SER A 26 -4.20 30.61 -22.74
CA SER A 26 -5.05 31.26 -21.75
C SER A 26 -6.48 30.73 -21.85
N GLY A 27 -7.02 30.20 -20.75
CA GLY A 27 -8.39 29.69 -20.71
C GLY A 27 -8.64 28.77 -19.52
N PRO A 28 -9.89 28.29 -19.36
CA PRO A 28 -10.22 27.30 -18.36
C PRO A 28 -9.48 25.98 -18.64
N VAL A 29 -8.85 25.42 -17.61
CA VAL A 29 -8.13 24.15 -17.68
C VAL A 29 -8.62 23.19 -16.60
N GLN A 30 -8.55 21.89 -16.88
CA GLN A 30 -8.80 20.83 -15.90
C GLN A 30 -7.47 20.43 -15.26
N LEU A 31 -7.40 20.48 -13.92
CA LEU A 31 -6.25 19.98 -13.17
C LEU A 31 -6.49 18.55 -12.66
N VAL A 32 -5.44 17.73 -12.70
CA VAL A 32 -5.39 16.41 -12.08
C VAL A 32 -4.20 16.40 -11.14
N VAL A 33 -4.44 16.13 -9.85
CA VAL A 33 -3.39 16.03 -8.83
C VAL A 33 -3.18 14.55 -8.51
N LEU A 34 -1.96 14.07 -8.71
CA LEU A 34 -1.56 12.72 -8.30
C LEU A 34 -0.80 12.85 -6.99
N VAL A 35 -1.40 12.37 -5.89
CA VAL A 35 -0.72 12.18 -4.63
C VAL A 35 -0.31 10.72 -4.51
N PRO A 36 0.91 10.41 -4.00
CA PRO A 36 1.25 9.03 -3.64
C PRO A 36 0.18 8.53 -2.66
N ALA A 37 -0.34 7.32 -2.89
CA ALA A 37 -1.06 6.65 -1.83
C ALA A 37 -0.08 6.46 -0.67
N GLU A 38 -0.46 6.83 0.55
CA GLU A 38 0.19 6.24 1.71
C GLU A 38 0.05 4.72 1.56
N ASP A 39 1.13 3.97 1.75
CA ASP A 39 1.17 2.52 1.55
C ASP A 39 0.41 1.77 2.65
N ASP A 40 -0.85 2.13 2.84
CA ASP A 40 -1.82 1.41 3.66
C ASP A 40 -2.01 -0.02 3.13
N ALA A 41 -1.80 -0.23 1.83
CA ALA A 41 -1.87 -1.55 1.22
C ALA A 41 -0.81 -2.51 1.79
N GLY A 42 0.44 -2.07 1.92
CA GLY A 42 1.52 -2.85 2.53
C GLY A 42 1.23 -3.20 4.00
N ILE A 43 0.73 -2.24 4.78
CA ILE A 43 0.39 -2.45 6.19
C ILE A 43 -0.79 -3.42 6.32
N ARG A 44 -1.87 -3.22 5.56
CA ARG A 44 -3.07 -4.07 5.59
C ARG A 44 -2.79 -5.49 5.13
N TRP A 45 -1.95 -5.67 4.10
CA TRP A 45 -1.55 -6.98 3.61
C TRP A 45 -0.74 -7.75 4.67
N THR A 46 0.24 -7.08 5.29
CA THR A 46 1.07 -7.68 6.35
C THR A 46 0.24 -8.10 7.56
N GLN A 47 -0.73 -7.28 7.96
CA GLN A 47 -1.67 -7.60 9.05
C GLN A 47 -2.58 -8.78 8.70
N GLY A 48 -3.08 -8.85 7.47
CA GLY A 48 -3.89 -9.97 6.98
C GLY A 48 -3.13 -11.29 7.02
N LEU A 49 -1.90 -11.31 6.48
CA LEU A 49 -1.03 -12.49 6.47
C LEU A 49 -0.70 -12.97 7.89
N ALA A 50 -0.37 -12.05 8.79
CA ALA A 50 -0.06 -12.39 10.18
C ALA A 50 -1.28 -12.99 10.92
N THR A 51 -2.49 -12.50 10.62
CA THR A 51 -3.72 -13.04 11.20
C THR A 51 -4.00 -14.46 10.69
N GLU A 52 -3.92 -14.67 9.38
CA GLU A 52 -4.14 -15.99 8.77
C GLU A 52 -3.15 -17.04 9.31
N TRP A 53 -1.86 -16.69 9.41
CA TRP A 53 -0.86 -17.59 9.97
C TRP A 53 -1.07 -17.87 11.46
N ALA A 54 -1.50 -16.87 12.24
CA ALA A 54 -1.80 -17.09 13.65
C ALA A 54 -2.99 -18.06 13.82
N ASP A 55 -4.02 -17.93 12.99
CA ASP A 55 -5.18 -18.82 13.00
C ASP A 55 -4.80 -20.25 12.61
N ASP A 56 -4.02 -20.42 11.53
CA ASP A 56 -3.55 -21.73 11.06
C ASP A 56 -2.63 -22.42 12.09
N LEU A 57 -1.70 -21.68 12.70
CA LEU A 57 -0.81 -22.22 13.74
C LEU A 57 -1.51 -22.52 15.06
N ALA A 58 -2.66 -21.91 15.32
CA ALA A 58 -3.48 -22.18 16.50
C ALA A 58 -4.49 -23.32 16.29
N ASP A 59 -4.73 -23.74 15.04
CA ASP A 59 -5.66 -24.81 14.73
C ASP A 59 -5.09 -26.18 15.12
N SER A 60 -5.59 -26.73 16.22
CA SER A 60 -5.19 -28.05 16.73
C SER A 60 -5.55 -29.23 15.81
N ARG A 61 -6.27 -29.00 14.71
CA ARG A 61 -6.51 -30.01 13.67
C ARG A 61 -5.40 -30.05 12.63
N GLN A 62 -4.54 -29.04 12.59
CA GLN A 62 -3.38 -29.00 11.73
C GLN A 62 -2.24 -29.77 12.39
N ASP A 63 -1.56 -30.60 11.61
CA ASP A 63 -0.36 -31.27 12.08
C ASP A 63 0.82 -30.29 11.99
N ILE A 64 1.30 -29.82 13.15
CA ILE A 64 2.48 -28.96 13.23
C ILE A 64 3.71 -29.84 13.45
N TYR A 65 4.75 -29.66 12.64
CA TYR A 65 5.98 -30.44 12.71
C TYR A 65 7.17 -29.58 13.15
N THR A 66 8.11 -30.14 13.90
CA THR A 66 9.35 -29.43 14.25
C THR A 66 10.24 -29.28 13.02
N LEU A 67 10.98 -28.19 12.95
CA LEU A 67 11.97 -27.97 11.88
C LEU A 67 13.21 -28.84 12.03
N GLU A 68 13.52 -29.27 13.25
CA GLU A 68 14.77 -29.97 13.58
C GLU A 68 14.72 -31.45 13.19
N ASP A 69 13.58 -32.10 13.44
CA ASP A 69 13.42 -33.53 13.22
C ASP A 69 12.17 -33.94 12.42
N GLY A 70 11.34 -32.96 12.03
CA GLY A 70 10.16 -33.22 11.21
C GLY A 70 9.12 -34.08 11.92
N LYS A 71 9.13 -34.13 13.27
CA LYS A 71 8.13 -34.85 14.04
C LYS A 71 6.96 -33.95 14.44
N PRO A 72 5.75 -34.51 14.57
CA PRO A 72 4.58 -33.76 15.00
C PRO A 72 4.78 -33.27 16.44
N VAL A 73 4.41 -32.02 16.70
CA VAL A 73 4.49 -31.36 18.02
C VAL A 73 3.56 -32.06 19.04
N ASP A 74 2.40 -32.56 18.58
CA ASP A 74 1.39 -33.25 19.40
C ASP A 74 1.28 -34.76 19.08
N GLY A 75 2.36 -35.38 18.61
CA GLY A 75 2.39 -36.83 18.34
C GLY A 75 2.09 -37.70 19.56
N PRO A 76 1.65 -38.97 19.37
CA PRO A 76 1.35 -39.87 20.48
C PRO A 76 2.59 -40.03 21.38
N ARG A 77 2.38 -39.76 22.68
CA ARG A 77 3.39 -39.95 23.74
C ARG A 77 3.76 -41.41 23.93
#